data_AF-A0A1B6LBI0-F1
#
_entry.id   AF-A0A1B6LBI0-F1
#
_cell.length_a   1.000
_cell.length_b   1.000
_cell.length_c   1.000
_cell.angle_alpha   90.00
_cell.angle_beta   90.00
_cell.angle_gamma   90.00
#
_symmetry.space_group_name_H-M   'P 1'
#
loop_
_entity.id
_entity.type
_entity.pdbx_description
1 polymer ?
#
loop_
_entity_poly.entity_id
_entity_poly.type
_entity_poly.pdbx_seq_one_letter_code
_entity_poly.pdbx_strand_id
1 'polypeptide(L)'
;QRSSKFYAKGALQYLVPVLMTKLTKQEEFDDEDDWNPSKAAGVCLMLLATCCEDAIVPFVLPFVKDNIKSPNWRYRDAALMAFGSILGGLDTGTLRPLVEQAMPTLIELMYDSSVVVRDTAAWTFGRICEIIPEAAINDNYLKPLLESLVNGLKAEPRVAANVCWAFTGLAEAAYEAVEGNEEGTQPETYCLSEYFDFIIMRLLETTDRPDGAQANLRSAAYEALMEMVKNSPGDCYVTVQKTTMIILERLNQVLQMETHIQSNTDRAQYNDLQSLLCATLQSVLRKVTPDDAPQISDAIMTALLQMFNSNSCKSGGVQEDAIMAVSTLVEVLGEGFLKYMDAFKPFLCLGLKNHAEYQVCGSAVGLTGDICRALKSKALPYCDEIMTLLLENLGDGTVHRSVKPQILSVFGDIALSIGPEFKKYLDVVLQTLIQASQAQVDRADFDMVDYLNELREGIFEAYTGIIQGLKGDDATPNPDIQLLEPHVPFIIQFITMVAYDTDRADSNIAACAGLIGDLCSAFGSKLFTMLDVEPVNELLTLGRRSRVSKTKTLATWATKEMRKLKSANSS
;
A
#
# COMPACT_ATOMS: atom_id res chain seq x y z
N GLN A 1 -28.28 -17.90 1.84
CA GLN A 1 -28.82 -16.56 1.51
C GLN A 1 -28.89 -15.72 2.78
N ARG A 2 -28.01 -14.72 2.92
CA ARG A 2 -28.10 -13.73 4.02
C ARG A 2 -29.02 -12.61 3.54
N SER A 3 -30.21 -12.47 4.13
CA SER A 3 -31.14 -11.36 3.83
C SER A 3 -31.15 -10.37 4.99
N SER A 4 -30.97 -9.08 4.68
CA SER A 4 -31.06 -8.01 5.68
C SER A 4 -32.51 -7.85 6.13
N LYS A 5 -32.74 -7.84 7.45
CA LYS A 5 -34.06 -7.66 8.06
C LYS A 5 -34.34 -6.21 8.49
N PHE A 6 -33.47 -5.26 8.11
CA PHE A 6 -33.60 -3.82 8.38
C PHE A 6 -33.86 -3.43 9.86
N TYR A 7 -33.41 -4.25 10.82
CA TYR A 7 -33.63 -3.99 12.25
C TYR A 7 -33.01 -2.66 12.71
N ALA A 8 -31.81 -2.33 12.23
CA ALA A 8 -31.14 -1.08 12.57
C ALA A 8 -31.99 0.14 12.15
N LYS A 9 -32.53 0.13 10.92
CA LYS A 9 -33.38 1.20 10.38
C LYS A 9 -34.64 1.43 11.23
N GLY A 10 -35.27 0.35 11.72
CA GLY A 10 -36.44 0.45 12.61
C GLY A 10 -36.12 0.95 14.02
N ALA A 11 -34.86 0.82 14.47
CA ALA A 11 -34.43 1.20 15.81
C ALA A 11 -33.80 2.60 15.89
N LEU A 12 -33.52 3.27 14.76
CA LEU A 12 -32.84 4.57 14.71
C LEU A 12 -33.44 5.63 15.65
N GLN A 13 -34.77 5.73 15.68
CA GLN A 13 -35.48 6.70 16.53
C GLN A 13 -35.22 6.54 18.03
N TYR A 14 -34.80 5.33 18.47
CA TYR A 14 -34.48 5.03 19.87
C TYR A 14 -32.98 5.08 20.12
N LEU A 15 -32.17 4.65 19.16
CA LEU A 15 -30.71 4.58 19.29
C LEU A 15 -30.07 5.97 19.21
N VAL A 16 -30.43 6.77 18.21
CA VAL A 16 -29.76 8.06 17.94
C VAL A 16 -29.83 9.02 19.15
N PRO A 17 -30.98 9.25 19.82
CA PRO A 17 -31.02 10.13 20.99
C PRO A 17 -30.14 9.67 22.15
N VAL A 18 -30.05 8.35 22.36
CA VAL A 18 -29.18 7.77 23.40
C VAL A 18 -27.72 8.02 23.04
N LEU A 19 -27.34 7.79 21.77
CA LEU A 19 -25.98 8.04 21.29
C LEU A 19 -25.59 9.52 21.43
N MET A 20 -26.46 10.46 21.05
CA MET A 20 -26.21 11.91 21.22
C MET A 20 -25.97 12.28 22.70
N THR A 21 -26.74 11.69 23.61
CA THR A 21 -26.56 11.91 25.06
C THR A 21 -25.26 11.30 25.61
N LYS A 22 -24.75 10.24 24.96
CA LYS A 22 -23.48 9.61 25.33
C LYS A 22 -22.30 10.38 24.78
N LEU A 23 -22.43 10.96 23.58
CA LEU A 23 -21.41 11.84 23.00
C LEU A 23 -21.09 13.03 23.91
N THR A 24 -22.07 13.59 24.65
CA THR A 24 -21.83 14.73 25.57
C THR A 24 -21.12 14.35 26.88
N LYS A 25 -20.62 13.12 27.02
CA LYS A 25 -19.94 12.62 28.22
C LYS A 25 -18.44 12.47 28.00
N GLN A 26 -17.84 13.43 27.32
CA GLN A 26 -16.39 13.49 27.12
C GLN A 26 -15.69 13.77 28.46
N GLU A 27 -14.56 13.10 28.64
CA GLU A 27 -13.65 13.33 29.76
C GLU A 27 -12.69 14.47 29.40
N GLU A 28 -12.36 15.34 30.36
CA GLU A 28 -11.50 16.51 30.11
C GLU A 28 -10.03 16.12 29.94
N PHE A 29 -9.64 14.98 30.52
CA PHE A 29 -8.32 14.37 30.42
C PHE A 29 -8.48 12.99 29.79
N ASP A 30 -8.94 12.95 28.54
CA ASP A 30 -9.11 11.71 27.78
C ASP A 30 -7.71 11.13 27.49
N ASP A 31 -7.49 9.88 27.92
CA ASP A 31 -6.38 9.07 27.44
C ASP A 31 -6.77 8.54 26.05
N GLU A 32 -5.87 8.65 25.07
CA GLU A 32 -6.13 8.18 23.70
C GLU A 32 -6.43 6.67 23.68
N ASP A 33 -5.77 5.91 24.56
CA ASP A 33 -5.90 4.45 24.68
C ASP A 33 -7.17 3.99 25.43
N ASP A 34 -7.88 4.90 26.10
CA ASP A 34 -9.06 4.55 26.89
C ASP A 34 -10.31 4.39 26.02
N TRP A 35 -10.96 3.22 26.10
CA TRP A 35 -12.23 2.98 25.41
C TRP A 35 -13.44 3.30 26.30
N ASN A 36 -14.01 4.49 26.12
CA ASN A 36 -15.12 4.99 26.93
C ASN A 36 -16.47 5.02 26.17
N PRO A 37 -17.62 5.19 26.87
CA PRO A 37 -18.94 5.23 26.24
C PRO A 37 -19.14 6.36 25.22
N SER A 38 -18.36 7.45 25.28
CA SER A 38 -18.43 8.53 24.29
C SER A 38 -17.81 8.08 22.96
N LYS A 39 -16.58 7.54 23.00
CA LYS A 39 -15.89 6.97 21.83
C LYS A 39 -16.73 5.85 21.19
N ALA A 40 -17.28 4.96 22.00
CA ALA A 40 -18.18 3.89 21.53
C ALA A 40 -19.45 4.44 20.87
N ALA A 41 -19.99 5.56 21.36
CA ALA A 41 -21.17 6.18 20.76
C ALA A 41 -20.86 6.79 19.38
N GLY A 42 -19.69 7.41 19.21
CA GLY A 42 -19.22 7.91 17.90
C GLY A 42 -19.08 6.79 16.87
N VAL A 43 -18.37 5.70 17.23
CA VAL A 43 -18.23 4.54 16.33
C VAL A 43 -19.57 3.89 16.02
N CYS A 44 -20.46 3.73 17.01
CA CYS A 44 -21.79 3.18 16.77
C CYS A 44 -22.60 4.07 15.81
N LEU A 45 -22.46 5.40 15.91
CA LEU A 45 -23.11 6.34 15.00
C LEU A 45 -22.58 6.22 13.57
N MET A 46 -21.26 6.07 13.39
CA MET A 46 -20.64 5.82 12.08
C MET A 46 -21.14 4.53 11.44
N LEU A 47 -21.22 3.44 12.22
CA LEU A 47 -21.74 2.15 11.74
C LEU A 47 -23.23 2.22 11.40
N LEU A 48 -24.02 2.99 12.15
CA LEU A 48 -25.42 3.22 11.81
C LEU A 48 -25.57 4.05 10.55
N ALA A 49 -24.68 5.03 10.31
CA ALA A 49 -24.68 5.82 9.08
C ALA A 49 -24.38 4.95 7.86
N THR A 50 -23.35 4.10 7.90
CA THR A 50 -23.04 3.19 6.78
C THR A 50 -24.10 2.08 6.60
N CYS A 51 -24.81 1.70 7.67
CA CYS A 51 -25.85 0.67 7.61
C CYS A 51 -27.22 1.20 7.14
N CYS A 52 -27.58 2.43 7.53
CA CYS A 52 -28.91 3.00 7.30
C CYS A 52 -28.93 4.17 6.30
N GLU A 53 -27.77 4.63 5.87
CA GLU A 53 -27.57 5.68 4.88
C GLU A 53 -28.37 6.95 5.22
N ASP A 54 -29.00 7.59 4.23
CA ASP A 54 -29.79 8.82 4.38
C ASP A 54 -30.89 8.77 5.45
N ALA A 55 -31.34 7.57 5.87
CA ALA A 55 -32.36 7.44 6.89
C ALA A 55 -31.93 7.96 8.27
N ILE A 56 -30.63 8.10 8.54
CA ILE A 56 -30.12 8.59 9.82
C ILE A 56 -30.15 10.13 9.95
N VAL A 57 -30.04 10.84 8.82
CA VAL A 57 -29.95 12.30 8.72
C VAL A 57 -31.02 13.05 9.54
N PRO A 58 -32.33 12.76 9.42
CA PRO A 58 -33.36 13.52 10.13
C PRO A 58 -33.30 13.37 11.65
N PHE A 59 -32.63 12.32 12.16
CA PHE A 59 -32.48 12.10 13.59
C PHE A 59 -31.24 12.80 14.17
N VAL A 60 -30.22 13.05 13.35
CA VAL A 60 -28.93 13.63 13.79
C VAL A 60 -28.88 15.14 13.57
N LEU A 61 -29.32 15.64 12.41
CA LEU A 61 -29.19 17.06 12.07
C LEU A 61 -29.85 18.04 13.06
N PRO A 62 -31.02 17.75 13.66
CA PRO A 62 -31.60 18.64 14.68
C PRO A 62 -30.64 18.86 15.86
N PHE A 63 -30.04 17.78 16.37
CA PHE A 63 -29.08 17.86 17.47
C PHE A 63 -27.86 18.70 17.08
N VAL A 64 -27.33 18.52 15.86
CA VAL A 64 -26.19 19.31 15.37
C VAL A 64 -26.55 20.80 15.33
N LYS A 65 -27.66 21.17 14.69
CA LYS A 65 -28.09 22.57 14.54
C LYS A 65 -28.31 23.26 15.87
N ASP A 66 -28.89 22.57 16.84
CA ASP A 66 -29.21 23.14 18.15
C ASP A 66 -27.96 23.33 19.03
N ASN A 67 -26.91 22.53 18.82
CA ASN A 67 -25.78 22.45 19.76
C ASN A 67 -24.43 22.95 19.20
N ILE A 68 -24.29 23.13 17.89
CA ILE A 68 -23.00 23.51 17.25
C ILE A 68 -22.46 24.87 17.73
N LYS A 69 -23.35 25.78 18.19
CA LYS A 69 -22.98 27.08 18.79
C LYS A 69 -23.28 27.15 20.30
N SER A 70 -23.44 26.02 20.96
CA SER A 70 -23.71 25.96 22.40
C SER A 70 -22.56 26.61 23.20
N PRO A 71 -22.82 27.32 24.31
CA PRO A 71 -21.76 27.83 25.17
C PRO A 71 -20.97 26.70 25.86
N ASN A 72 -21.57 25.52 26.03
CA ASN A 72 -20.92 24.36 26.61
C ASN A 72 -20.14 23.59 25.54
N TRP A 73 -18.81 23.50 25.71
CA TRP A 73 -17.91 22.84 24.78
C TRP A 73 -18.27 21.36 24.55
N ARG A 74 -18.80 20.65 25.56
CA ARG A 74 -19.22 19.23 25.43
C ARG A 74 -20.33 19.04 24.40
N TYR A 75 -21.22 20.01 24.29
CA TYR A 75 -22.32 19.98 23.31
C TYR A 75 -21.84 20.42 21.93
N ARG A 76 -20.94 21.40 21.84
CA ARG A 76 -20.31 21.78 20.56
C ARG A 76 -19.54 20.61 19.96
N ASP A 77 -18.70 19.98 20.78
CA ASP A 77 -17.92 18.81 20.39
C ASP A 77 -18.83 17.64 19.98
N ALA A 78 -19.83 17.30 20.79
CA ALA A 78 -20.77 16.23 20.46
C ALA A 78 -21.53 16.50 19.14
N ALA A 79 -21.91 17.76 18.87
CA ALA A 79 -22.54 18.15 17.62
C ALA A 79 -21.61 17.96 16.42
N LEU A 80 -20.33 18.31 16.58
CA LEU A 80 -19.32 18.19 15.54
C LEU A 80 -18.96 16.71 15.27
N MET A 81 -18.77 15.92 16.32
CA MET A 81 -18.55 14.48 16.25
C MET A 81 -19.72 13.77 15.56
N ALA A 82 -20.96 14.15 15.91
CA ALA A 82 -22.16 13.61 15.29
C ALA A 82 -22.24 13.95 13.80
N PHE A 83 -21.85 15.18 13.42
CA PHE A 83 -21.80 15.60 12.02
C PHE A 83 -20.73 14.84 11.22
N GLY A 84 -19.50 14.74 11.72
CA GLY A 84 -18.42 14.00 11.04
C GLY A 84 -18.68 12.49 10.95
N SER A 85 -19.38 11.92 11.94
CA SER A 85 -19.72 10.48 11.97
C SER A 85 -20.68 10.05 10.87
N ILE A 86 -21.61 10.92 10.47
CA ILE A 86 -22.62 10.56 9.46
C ILE A 86 -22.13 10.71 8.01
N LEU A 87 -21.01 11.42 7.76
CA LEU A 87 -20.58 11.76 6.41
C LEU A 87 -20.37 10.53 5.51
N GLY A 88 -19.84 9.42 6.04
CA GLY A 88 -19.47 8.25 5.24
C GLY A 88 -20.62 7.35 4.77
N GLY A 89 -21.86 7.61 5.20
CA GLY A 89 -23.02 6.80 4.82
C GLY A 89 -23.99 7.49 3.87
N LEU A 90 -23.81 8.78 3.58
CA LEU A 90 -24.80 9.58 2.84
C LEU A 90 -24.52 9.56 1.35
N ASP A 91 -25.59 9.68 0.56
CA ASP A 91 -25.43 9.92 -0.88
C ASP A 91 -24.79 11.29 -1.14
N THR A 92 -23.90 11.35 -2.13
CA THR A 92 -23.20 12.57 -2.56
C THR A 92 -24.12 13.78 -2.80
N GLY A 93 -25.33 13.55 -3.33
CA GLY A 93 -26.31 14.61 -3.60
C GLY A 93 -26.90 15.24 -2.34
N THR A 94 -26.98 14.49 -1.24
CA THR A 94 -27.42 14.98 0.07
C THR A 94 -26.26 15.57 0.87
N LEU A 95 -25.09 14.91 0.80
CA LEU A 95 -23.90 15.25 1.58
C LEU A 95 -23.30 16.60 1.19
N ARG A 96 -23.14 16.85 -0.12
CA ARG A 96 -22.51 18.07 -0.64
C ARG A 96 -23.16 19.37 -0.12
N PRO A 97 -24.48 19.60 -0.30
CA PRO A 97 -25.09 20.84 0.16
C PRO A 97 -25.07 21.00 1.68
N LEU A 98 -25.05 19.89 2.43
CA LEU A 98 -24.92 19.94 3.89
C LEU A 98 -23.53 20.41 4.33
N VAL A 99 -22.48 19.87 3.71
CA VAL A 99 -21.09 20.25 4.01
C VAL A 99 -20.81 21.69 3.56
N GLU A 100 -21.22 22.08 2.35
CA GLU A 100 -21.04 23.46 1.85
C GLU A 100 -21.71 24.51 2.76
N GLN A 101 -22.88 24.20 3.35
CA GLN A 101 -23.54 25.07 4.33
C GLN A 101 -22.83 25.10 5.68
N ALA A 102 -22.21 23.99 6.09
CA ALA A 102 -21.51 23.88 7.37
C ALA A 102 -20.11 24.50 7.34
N MET A 103 -19.47 24.59 6.16
CA MET A 103 -18.07 25.01 5.98
C MET A 103 -17.67 26.26 6.78
N PRO A 104 -18.40 27.40 6.71
CA PRO A 104 -18.02 28.59 7.48
C PRO A 104 -17.98 28.34 9.00
N THR A 105 -18.93 27.56 9.52
CA THR A 105 -18.97 27.21 10.95
C THR A 105 -17.86 26.24 11.33
N LEU A 106 -17.53 25.28 10.46
CA LEU A 106 -16.42 24.35 10.70
C LEU A 106 -15.07 25.08 10.76
N ILE A 107 -14.86 26.05 9.86
CA ILE A 107 -13.66 26.89 9.87
C ILE A 107 -13.59 27.73 11.15
N GLU A 108 -14.71 28.31 11.61
CA GLU A 108 -14.77 29.01 12.91
C GLU A 108 -14.39 28.10 14.08
N LEU A 109 -14.84 26.83 14.07
CA LEU A 109 -14.57 25.86 15.15
C LEU A 109 -13.11 25.41 15.22
N MET A 110 -12.33 25.54 14.14
CA MET A 110 -10.87 25.35 14.19
C MET A 110 -10.16 26.37 15.09
N TYR A 111 -10.82 27.49 15.38
CA TYR A 111 -10.32 28.53 16.29
C TYR A 111 -11.09 28.55 17.64
N ASP A 112 -11.84 27.49 17.98
CA ASP A 112 -12.56 27.42 19.25
C ASP A 112 -11.60 27.49 20.44
N SER A 113 -12.06 28.06 21.55
CA SER A 113 -11.34 28.08 22.83
C SER A 113 -10.96 26.70 23.38
N SER A 114 -11.80 25.68 23.14
CA SER A 114 -11.62 24.33 23.65
C SER A 114 -10.76 23.49 22.70
N VAL A 115 -9.68 22.91 23.23
CA VAL A 115 -8.81 21.98 22.48
C VAL A 115 -9.62 20.80 21.93
N VAL A 116 -10.58 20.30 22.71
CA VAL A 116 -11.42 19.15 22.30
C VAL A 116 -12.26 19.46 21.08
N VAL A 117 -12.82 20.67 21.02
CA VAL A 117 -13.63 21.10 19.87
C VAL A 117 -12.75 21.27 18.63
N ARG A 118 -11.55 21.88 18.78
CA ARG A 118 -10.60 22.04 17.66
C ARG A 118 -10.11 20.70 17.12
N ASP A 119 -9.88 19.74 18.01
CA ASP A 119 -9.46 18.38 17.67
C ASP A 119 -10.52 17.66 16.81
N THR A 120 -11.77 17.64 17.29
CA THR A 120 -12.90 17.09 16.53
C THR A 120 -13.18 17.87 15.24
N ALA A 121 -12.90 19.17 15.21
CA ALA A 121 -12.99 19.98 13.99
C ALA A 121 -11.98 19.54 12.94
N ALA A 122 -10.71 19.37 13.33
CA ALA A 122 -9.66 18.87 12.46
C ALA A 122 -9.97 17.47 11.93
N TRP A 123 -10.44 16.56 12.80
CA TRP A 123 -10.90 15.23 12.39
C TRP A 123 -12.09 15.31 11.41
N THR A 124 -13.06 16.18 11.66
CA THR A 124 -14.19 16.38 10.74
C THR A 124 -13.73 16.88 9.37
N PHE A 125 -12.73 17.75 9.32
CA PHE A 125 -12.14 18.19 8.04
C PHE A 125 -11.41 17.08 7.30
N GLY A 126 -10.65 16.23 7.99
CA GLY A 126 -10.03 15.07 7.33
C GLY A 126 -11.07 14.13 6.74
N ARG A 127 -12.19 13.88 7.44
CA ARG A 127 -13.33 13.12 6.91
C ARG A 127 -13.97 13.78 5.70
N ILE A 128 -14.08 15.11 5.68
CA ILE A 128 -14.61 15.85 4.53
C ILE A 128 -13.67 15.71 3.32
N CYS A 129 -12.36 15.83 3.52
CA CYS A 129 -11.38 15.70 2.44
C CYS A 129 -11.37 14.28 1.86
N GLU A 130 -11.51 13.26 2.71
CA GLU A 130 -11.58 11.84 2.31
C GLU A 130 -12.89 11.49 1.57
N ILE A 131 -14.04 11.93 2.05
CA ILE A 131 -15.35 11.46 1.55
C ILE A 131 -15.93 12.36 0.47
N ILE A 132 -15.81 13.69 0.62
CA ILE A 132 -16.41 14.64 -0.31
C ILE A 132 -15.44 15.76 -0.67
N PRO A 133 -14.31 15.41 -1.30
CA PRO A 133 -13.23 16.34 -1.60
C PRO A 133 -13.67 17.56 -2.41
N GLU A 134 -14.68 17.43 -3.28
CA GLU A 134 -15.27 18.53 -4.04
C GLU A 134 -15.72 19.71 -3.17
N ALA A 135 -16.18 19.45 -1.95
CA ALA A 135 -16.61 20.51 -1.03
C ALA A 135 -15.43 21.25 -0.41
N ALA A 136 -14.28 20.57 -0.22
CA ALA A 136 -13.05 21.15 0.31
C ALA A 136 -12.26 21.91 -0.76
N ILE A 137 -12.22 21.40 -2.00
CA ILE A 137 -11.50 21.99 -3.15
C ILE A 137 -12.30 23.13 -3.81
N ASN A 138 -13.39 23.59 -3.19
CA ASN A 138 -14.18 24.70 -3.70
C ASN A 138 -13.42 26.03 -3.59
N ASP A 139 -13.33 26.79 -4.69
CA ASP A 139 -12.63 28.08 -4.77
C ASP A 139 -13.00 29.08 -3.66
N ASN A 140 -14.25 29.02 -3.16
CA ASN A 140 -14.72 29.91 -2.11
C ASN A 140 -14.17 29.56 -0.72
N TYR A 141 -13.85 28.29 -0.48
CA TYR A 141 -13.52 27.77 0.85
C TYR A 141 -12.08 27.27 0.96
N LEU A 142 -11.44 26.91 -0.16
CA LEU A 142 -10.11 26.31 -0.17
C LEU A 142 -9.07 27.18 0.55
N LYS A 143 -8.98 28.47 0.21
CA LYS A 143 -8.00 29.36 0.85
C LYS A 143 -8.24 29.54 2.35
N PRO A 144 -9.46 29.89 2.83
CA PRO A 144 -9.75 29.93 4.27
C PRO A 144 -9.50 28.60 4.99
N LEU A 145 -9.79 27.47 4.34
CA LEU A 145 -9.54 26.14 4.87
C LEU A 145 -8.02 25.91 5.04
N LEU A 146 -7.22 26.16 4.01
CA LEU A 146 -5.77 26.02 4.07
C LEU A 146 -5.15 26.93 5.14
N GLU A 147 -5.60 28.18 5.28
CA GLU A 147 -5.17 29.08 6.36
C GLU A 147 -5.46 28.48 7.75
N SER A 148 -6.66 27.89 7.93
CA SER A 148 -7.03 27.24 9.18
C SER A 148 -6.23 25.98 9.49
N LEU A 149 -5.96 25.14 8.48
CA LEU A 149 -5.15 23.93 8.62
C LEU A 149 -3.69 24.28 8.91
N VAL A 150 -3.10 25.23 8.19
CA VAL A 150 -1.73 25.67 8.46
C VAL A 150 -1.58 26.25 9.86
N ASN A 151 -2.57 27.02 10.33
CA ASN A 151 -2.56 27.48 11.73
C ASN A 151 -2.72 26.31 12.71
N GLY A 152 -3.56 25.33 12.38
CA GLY A 152 -3.77 24.10 13.16
C GLY A 152 -2.51 23.25 13.35
N LEU A 153 -1.55 23.26 12.40
CA LEU A 153 -0.26 22.59 12.56
C LEU A 153 0.56 23.10 13.77
N LYS A 154 0.30 24.33 14.22
CA LYS A 154 0.95 24.94 15.39
C LYS A 154 0.19 24.70 16.70
N ALA A 155 -0.98 24.06 16.66
CA ALA A 155 -1.81 23.77 17.82
C ALA A 155 -1.23 22.61 18.65
N GLU A 156 -1.95 22.20 19.70
CA GLU A 156 -1.61 21.06 20.54
C GLU A 156 -1.49 19.76 19.72
N PRO A 157 -0.63 18.80 20.12
CA PRO A 157 -0.31 17.62 19.32
C PRO A 157 -1.51 16.85 18.77
N ARG A 158 -2.54 16.60 19.58
CA ARG A 158 -3.80 15.96 19.16
C ARG A 158 -4.49 16.66 17.98
N VAL A 159 -4.56 18.00 18.02
CA VAL A 159 -5.17 18.79 16.95
C VAL A 159 -4.29 18.76 15.71
N ALA A 160 -2.99 18.99 15.89
CA ALA A 160 -2.03 19.04 14.79
C ALA A 160 -1.91 17.68 14.07
N ALA A 161 -2.05 16.55 14.77
CA ALA A 161 -2.04 15.22 14.17
C ALA A 161 -3.25 15.02 13.23
N ASN A 162 -4.46 15.37 13.68
CA ASN A 162 -5.66 15.33 12.84
C ASN A 162 -5.60 16.33 11.67
N VAL A 163 -4.94 17.47 11.84
CA VAL A 163 -4.67 18.42 10.75
C VAL A 163 -3.72 17.81 9.71
N CYS A 164 -2.68 17.09 10.14
CA CYS A 164 -1.78 16.38 9.22
C CYS A 164 -2.57 15.35 8.40
N TRP A 165 -3.43 14.55 9.06
CA TRP A 165 -4.31 13.62 8.35
C TRP A 165 -5.27 14.32 7.36
N ALA A 166 -5.77 15.51 7.70
CA ALA A 166 -6.58 16.29 6.77
C ALA A 166 -5.78 16.76 5.53
N PHE A 167 -4.48 17.08 5.68
CA PHE A 167 -3.61 17.36 4.54
C PHE A 167 -3.39 16.13 3.65
N THR A 168 -3.25 14.94 4.22
CA THR A 168 -3.16 13.66 3.48
C THR A 168 -4.36 13.51 2.53
N GLY A 169 -5.58 13.56 3.08
CA GLY A 169 -6.79 13.43 2.27
C GLY A 169 -6.98 14.57 1.27
N LEU A 170 -6.59 15.80 1.62
CA LEU A 170 -6.66 16.94 0.70
C LEU A 170 -5.67 16.83 -0.47
N ALA A 171 -4.48 16.27 -0.23
CA ALA A 171 -3.46 16.05 -1.26
C ALA A 171 -3.91 15.01 -2.30
N GLU A 172 -4.40 13.85 -1.83
CA GLU A 172 -4.96 12.79 -2.65
C GLU A 172 -6.10 13.35 -3.53
N ALA A 173 -7.07 13.99 -2.88
CA ALA A 173 -8.21 14.60 -3.52
C ALA A 173 -7.85 15.64 -4.60
N ALA A 174 -6.88 16.50 -4.32
CA ALA A 174 -6.45 17.55 -5.25
C ALA A 174 -5.79 16.95 -6.49
N TYR A 175 -5.08 15.84 -6.33
CA TYR A 175 -4.39 15.16 -7.43
C TYR A 175 -5.38 14.35 -8.28
N GLU A 176 -6.24 13.55 -7.66
CA GLU A 176 -7.28 12.76 -8.35
C GLU A 176 -8.25 13.66 -9.15
N ALA A 177 -8.52 14.88 -8.68
CA ALA A 177 -9.39 15.82 -9.38
C ALA A 177 -8.81 16.29 -10.75
N VAL A 178 -7.49 16.21 -10.94
CA VAL A 178 -6.79 16.65 -12.16
C VAL A 178 -6.22 15.49 -12.96
N GLU A 179 -6.05 14.32 -12.34
CA GLU A 179 -5.63 13.09 -13.02
C GLU A 179 -6.70 12.67 -14.05
N GLY A 180 -6.50 13.07 -15.31
CA GLY A 180 -7.35 12.67 -16.42
C GLY A 180 -7.27 11.17 -16.71
N ASN A 181 -8.25 10.63 -17.43
CA ASN A 181 -8.36 9.21 -17.83
C ASN A 181 -7.19 8.65 -18.69
N GLU A 182 -6.09 9.39 -18.88
CA GLU A 182 -4.90 8.93 -19.59
C GLU A 182 -3.90 8.35 -18.57
N GLU A 183 -3.89 7.02 -18.45
CA GLU A 183 -2.98 6.26 -17.58
C GLU A 183 -1.52 6.69 -17.80
N GLY A 184 -0.87 7.22 -16.77
CA GLY A 184 0.58 7.39 -16.71
C GLY A 184 1.13 8.80 -16.98
N THR A 185 0.28 9.82 -17.19
CA THR A 185 0.73 11.22 -17.29
C THR A 185 0.49 11.99 -16.00
N GLN A 186 1.57 12.45 -15.36
CA GLN A 186 1.51 13.32 -14.17
C GLN A 186 0.88 14.67 -14.55
N PRO A 187 -0.03 15.22 -13.73
CA PRO A 187 -0.61 16.54 -13.99
C PRO A 187 0.45 17.64 -13.92
N GLU A 188 0.33 18.64 -14.79
CA GLU A 188 1.27 19.77 -14.82
C GLU A 188 1.11 20.67 -13.59
N THR A 189 -0.12 20.88 -13.12
CA THR A 189 -0.46 21.76 -11.98
C THR A 189 -1.79 21.33 -11.34
N TYR A 190 -2.07 21.79 -10.12
CA TYR A 190 -3.36 21.58 -9.44
C TYR A 190 -3.69 22.74 -8.46
N CYS A 191 -4.81 22.65 -7.75
CA CYS A 191 -5.31 23.71 -6.86
C CYS A 191 -4.40 24.03 -5.66
N LEU A 192 -3.48 23.14 -5.27
CA LEU A 192 -2.54 23.38 -4.16
C LEU A 192 -1.17 23.89 -4.63
N SER A 193 -0.88 23.98 -5.94
CA SER A 193 0.46 24.30 -6.45
C SER A 193 1.00 25.63 -5.90
N GLU A 194 0.15 26.65 -5.80
CA GLU A 194 0.54 27.97 -5.27
C GLU A 194 0.89 27.95 -3.77
N TYR A 195 0.36 26.98 -3.03
CA TYR A 195 0.52 26.85 -1.58
C TYR A 195 1.53 25.75 -1.19
N PHE A 196 1.94 24.91 -2.15
CA PHE A 196 2.68 23.68 -1.92
C PHE A 196 3.98 23.91 -1.13
N ASP A 197 4.82 24.84 -1.58
CA ASP A 197 6.10 25.17 -0.91
C ASP A 197 5.91 25.60 0.54
N PHE A 198 4.87 26.39 0.80
CA PHE A 198 4.56 26.85 2.15
C PHE A 198 4.04 25.71 3.04
N ILE A 199 3.15 24.87 2.53
CA ILE A 199 2.61 23.71 3.28
C ILE A 199 3.72 22.74 3.64
N ILE A 200 4.58 22.38 2.68
CA ILE A 200 5.73 21.50 2.90
C ILE A 200 6.66 22.06 3.97
N MET A 201 6.99 23.35 3.92
CA MET A 201 7.80 23.99 4.95
C MET A 201 7.14 23.91 6.33
N ARG A 202 5.82 24.12 6.44
CA ARG A 202 5.12 24.02 7.73
C ARG A 202 5.05 22.59 8.27
N LEU A 203 4.89 21.59 7.40
CA LEU A 203 4.96 20.18 7.79
C LEU A 203 6.37 19.82 8.28
N LEU A 204 7.42 20.25 7.58
CA LEU A 204 8.81 20.07 8.02
C LEU A 204 9.08 20.72 9.39
N GLU A 205 8.56 21.92 9.66
CA GLU A 205 8.63 22.53 10.99
C GLU A 205 7.87 21.72 12.04
N THR A 206 6.75 21.12 11.67
CA THR A 206 5.91 20.31 12.56
C THR A 206 6.63 19.02 12.95
N THR A 207 7.37 18.40 12.03
CA THR A 207 8.18 17.20 12.33
C THR A 207 9.32 17.46 13.34
N ASP A 208 9.83 18.69 13.40
CA ASP A 208 10.92 19.10 14.31
C ASP A 208 10.41 19.56 15.69
N ARG A 209 9.10 19.51 15.93
CA ARG A 209 8.51 19.93 17.19
C ARG A 209 9.01 19.09 18.37
N PRO A 210 9.33 19.70 19.53
CA PRO A 210 9.81 18.99 20.71
C PRO A 210 8.73 18.10 21.34
N ASP A 211 7.46 18.46 21.17
CA ASP A 211 6.28 17.70 21.62
C ASP A 211 5.77 16.70 20.56
N GLY A 212 6.52 16.48 19.47
CA GLY A 212 6.13 15.59 18.37
C GLY A 212 5.94 14.12 18.74
N ALA A 213 6.42 13.68 19.90
CA ALA A 213 6.20 12.32 20.41
C ALA A 213 4.80 12.11 21.02
N GLN A 214 4.03 13.18 21.26
CA GLN A 214 2.67 13.10 21.79
C GLN A 214 1.67 12.92 20.65
N ALA A 215 0.59 12.16 20.88
CA ALA A 215 -0.51 11.95 19.93
C ALA A 215 -0.04 11.50 18.52
N ASN A 216 1.10 10.82 18.44
CA ASN A 216 1.76 10.43 17.19
C ASN A 216 1.97 11.58 16.19
N LEU A 217 2.11 12.83 16.67
CA LEU A 217 2.19 14.02 15.81
C LEU A 217 3.31 13.92 14.79
N ARG A 218 4.51 13.47 15.20
CA ARG A 218 5.66 13.36 14.30
C ARG A 218 5.38 12.37 13.18
N SER A 219 4.78 11.22 13.48
CA SER A 219 4.41 10.21 12.49
C SER A 219 3.38 10.76 11.52
N ALA A 220 2.31 11.39 12.03
CA ALA A 220 1.28 12.01 11.21
C ALA A 220 1.84 13.13 10.30
N ALA A 221 2.78 13.93 10.79
CA ALA A 221 3.41 14.99 10.01
C ALA A 221 4.31 14.44 8.88
N TYR A 222 5.06 13.37 9.13
CA TYR A 222 5.83 12.69 8.07
C TYR A 222 4.90 12.00 7.07
N GLU A 223 3.81 11.39 7.52
CA GLU A 223 2.79 10.79 6.64
C GLU A 223 2.13 11.81 5.72
N ALA A 224 1.72 12.96 6.27
CA ALA A 224 1.20 14.07 5.47
C ALA A 224 2.25 14.61 4.48
N LEU A 225 3.51 14.69 4.89
CA LEU A 225 4.61 15.11 4.01
C LEU A 225 4.80 14.10 2.86
N MET A 226 4.75 12.80 3.15
CA MET A 226 4.84 11.74 2.16
C MET A 226 3.73 11.82 1.14
N GLU A 227 2.48 11.96 1.59
CA GLU A 227 1.32 11.98 0.71
C GLU A 227 1.29 13.27 -0.14
N MET A 228 1.66 14.41 0.44
CA MET A 228 1.83 15.66 -0.32
C MET A 228 2.88 15.53 -1.43
N VAL A 229 4.01 14.87 -1.17
CA VAL A 229 5.05 14.64 -2.19
C VAL A 229 4.58 13.64 -3.25
N LYS A 230 3.97 12.53 -2.83
CA LYS A 230 3.42 11.51 -3.73
C LYS A 230 2.34 12.06 -4.65
N ASN A 231 1.52 12.99 -4.17
CA ASN A 231 0.44 13.61 -4.92
C ASN A 231 0.80 15.04 -5.38
N SER A 232 2.07 15.24 -5.74
CA SER A 232 2.54 16.51 -6.30
C SER A 232 2.48 16.52 -7.84
N PRO A 233 2.03 17.63 -8.46
CA PRO A 233 2.14 17.87 -9.90
C PRO A 233 3.57 18.24 -10.35
N GLY A 234 3.79 18.29 -11.66
CA GLY A 234 5.11 18.57 -12.26
C GLY A 234 5.71 19.94 -11.90
N ASP A 235 4.88 20.98 -11.75
CA ASP A 235 5.33 22.32 -11.37
C ASP A 235 5.92 22.41 -9.94
N CYS A 236 5.57 21.46 -9.06
CA CYS A 236 6.04 21.38 -7.68
C CYS A 236 7.39 20.66 -7.54
N TYR A 237 7.97 20.15 -8.63
CA TYR A 237 9.18 19.31 -8.60
C TYR A 237 10.38 19.98 -7.92
N VAL A 238 10.57 21.30 -8.08
CA VAL A 238 11.67 22.04 -7.44
C VAL A 238 11.56 21.99 -5.90
N THR A 239 10.34 22.05 -5.36
CA THR A 239 10.11 21.92 -3.92
C THR A 239 10.33 20.47 -3.46
N VAL A 240 9.94 19.47 -4.27
CA VAL A 240 10.22 18.05 -3.99
C VAL A 240 11.74 17.79 -3.93
N GLN A 241 12.52 18.34 -4.86
CA GLN A 241 13.98 18.24 -4.84
C GLN A 241 14.59 18.85 -3.57
N LYS A 242 14.18 20.06 -3.18
CA LYS A 242 14.64 20.69 -1.93
C LYS A 242 14.30 19.83 -0.71
N THR A 243 13.08 19.29 -0.68
CA THR A 243 12.60 18.41 0.39
C THR A 243 13.45 17.13 0.46
N THR A 244 13.79 16.54 -0.69
CA THR A 244 14.70 15.38 -0.79
C THR A 244 16.02 15.63 -0.06
N MET A 245 16.64 16.79 -0.32
CA MET A 245 17.92 17.15 0.29
C MET A 245 17.79 17.35 1.81
N ILE A 246 16.69 17.96 2.27
CA ILE A 246 16.42 18.13 3.71
C ILE A 246 16.25 16.77 4.40
N ILE A 247 15.48 15.85 3.81
CA ILE A 247 15.27 14.50 4.36
C ILE A 247 16.59 13.72 4.42
N LEU A 248 17.42 13.82 3.37
CA LEU A 248 18.75 13.21 3.34
C LEU A 248 19.68 13.80 4.41
N GLU A 249 19.66 15.12 4.61
CA GLU A 249 20.44 15.77 5.68
C GLU A 249 19.98 15.29 7.06
N ARG A 250 18.66 15.23 7.30
CA ARG A 250 18.09 14.72 8.55
C ARG A 250 18.44 13.27 8.79
N LEU A 251 18.40 12.41 7.77
CA LEU A 251 18.82 11.02 7.87
C LEU A 251 20.28 10.91 8.32
N ASN A 252 21.17 11.69 7.72
CA ASN A 252 22.59 11.73 8.11
C ASN A 252 22.79 12.25 9.55
N GLN A 253 22.03 13.27 9.97
CA GLN A 253 22.07 13.78 11.33
C GLN A 253 21.62 12.73 12.34
N VAL A 254 20.51 12.03 12.06
CA VAL A 254 20.01 10.94 12.91
C VAL A 254 21.05 9.84 13.05
N LEU A 255 21.70 9.42 11.96
CA LEU A 255 22.76 8.41 12.01
C LEU A 255 23.95 8.81 12.91
N GLN A 256 24.27 10.09 13.02
CA GLN A 256 25.32 10.59 13.91
C GLN A 256 24.89 10.65 15.38
N MET A 257 23.58 10.69 15.66
CA MET A 257 23.03 10.80 17.01
C MET A 257 23.04 9.47 17.79
N GLU A 258 23.37 8.34 17.14
CA GLU A 258 23.42 7.01 17.79
C GLU A 258 24.28 7.01 19.07
N THR A 259 25.36 7.81 19.11
CA THR A 259 26.28 7.89 20.26
C THR A 259 25.66 8.50 21.51
N HIS A 260 24.51 9.17 21.40
CA HIS A 260 23.84 9.87 22.49
C HIS A 260 22.66 9.10 23.10
N ILE A 261 22.33 7.91 22.59
CA ILE A 261 21.22 7.09 23.09
C ILE A 261 21.62 6.44 24.42
N GLN A 262 20.95 6.83 25.51
CA GLN A 262 21.23 6.30 26.86
C GLN A 262 20.09 5.44 27.42
N SER A 263 18.83 5.69 27.02
CA SER A 263 17.67 4.95 27.51
C SER A 263 16.99 4.10 26.43
N ASN A 264 16.22 3.09 26.86
CA ASN A 264 15.41 2.28 25.95
C ASN A 264 14.30 3.09 25.27
N THR A 265 13.77 4.11 25.94
CA THR A 265 12.75 5.02 25.38
C THR A 265 13.34 5.89 24.28
N ASP A 266 14.55 6.43 24.48
CA ASP A 266 15.26 7.19 23.45
C ASP A 266 15.56 6.30 22.23
N ARG A 267 15.88 5.03 22.47
CA ARG A 267 16.13 4.06 21.39
C ARG A 267 14.88 3.76 20.56
N ALA A 268 13.71 3.65 21.20
CA ALA A 268 12.45 3.45 20.48
C ALA A 268 12.14 4.67 19.58
N GLN A 269 12.16 5.88 20.14
CA GLN A 269 11.91 7.11 19.38
C GLN A 269 12.93 7.32 18.25
N TYR A 270 14.18 6.91 18.48
CA TYR A 270 15.23 6.94 17.46
C TYR A 270 14.92 5.99 16.30
N ASN A 271 14.52 4.74 16.60
CA ASN A 271 14.14 3.76 15.59
C ASN A 271 12.91 4.23 14.79
N ASP A 272 11.90 4.77 15.46
CA ASP A 272 10.69 5.30 14.81
C ASP A 272 11.05 6.45 13.86
N LEU A 273 11.96 7.34 14.26
CA LEU A 273 12.43 8.42 13.40
C LEU A 273 13.17 7.90 12.16
N GLN A 274 13.99 6.86 12.30
CA GLN A 274 14.66 6.23 11.15
C GLN A 274 13.67 5.60 10.18
N SER A 275 12.69 4.87 10.70
CA SER A 275 11.58 4.28 9.93
C SER A 275 10.85 5.35 9.12
N LEU A 276 10.40 6.43 9.78
CA LEU A 276 9.69 7.54 9.13
C LEU A 276 10.53 8.24 8.06
N LEU A 277 11.83 8.44 8.30
CA LEU A 277 12.73 9.04 7.30
C LEU A 277 12.95 8.12 6.10
N CYS A 278 13.06 6.81 6.31
CA CYS A 278 13.21 5.83 5.23
C CYS A 278 11.92 5.74 4.39
N ALA A 279 10.76 5.69 5.03
CA ALA A 279 9.46 5.74 4.35
C ALA A 279 9.31 7.04 3.55
N THR A 280 9.72 8.18 4.14
CA THR A 280 9.68 9.48 3.43
C THR A 280 10.60 9.49 2.21
N LEU A 281 11.78 8.88 2.34
CA LEU A 281 12.72 8.76 1.24
C LEU A 281 12.16 7.89 0.11
N GLN A 282 11.42 6.82 0.41
CA GLN A 282 10.74 6.01 -0.61
C GLN A 282 9.74 6.86 -1.41
N SER A 283 8.86 7.60 -0.73
CA SER A 283 7.84 8.45 -1.39
C SER A 283 8.47 9.53 -2.27
N VAL A 284 9.57 10.14 -1.80
CA VAL A 284 10.32 11.13 -2.55
C VAL A 284 11.02 10.51 -3.77
N LEU A 285 11.70 9.37 -3.60
CA LEU A 285 12.44 8.71 -4.68
C LEU A 285 11.55 8.31 -5.85
N ARG A 286 10.31 7.88 -5.59
CA ARG A 286 9.33 7.56 -6.65
C ARG A 286 8.97 8.76 -7.55
N LYS A 287 9.23 10.00 -7.10
CA LYS A 287 9.00 11.23 -7.86
C LYS A 287 10.25 11.81 -8.52
N VAL A 288 11.44 11.32 -8.16
CA VAL A 288 12.69 11.82 -8.72
C VAL A 288 12.80 11.40 -10.19
N THR A 289 13.15 12.35 -11.05
CA THR A 289 13.34 12.05 -12.46
C THR A 289 14.58 11.17 -12.68
N PRO A 290 14.62 10.32 -13.73
CA PRO A 290 15.77 9.48 -14.04
C PRO A 290 17.08 10.26 -14.24
N ASP A 291 17.02 11.55 -14.59
CA ASP A 291 18.20 12.42 -14.76
C ASP A 291 18.80 12.89 -13.44
N ASP A 292 17.96 13.07 -12.41
CA ASP A 292 18.39 13.51 -11.07
C ASP A 292 18.71 12.33 -10.15
N ALA A 293 18.11 11.16 -10.38
CA ALA A 293 18.30 9.98 -9.55
C ALA A 293 19.78 9.59 -9.37
N PRO A 294 20.64 9.59 -10.41
CA PRO A 294 22.06 9.29 -10.23
C PRO A 294 22.79 10.27 -9.32
N GLN A 295 22.37 11.53 -9.26
CA GLN A 295 23.04 12.59 -8.48
C GLN A 295 22.79 12.45 -6.98
N ILE A 296 21.62 11.93 -6.59
CA ILE A 296 21.24 11.73 -5.19
C ILE A 296 21.50 10.31 -4.68
N SER A 297 21.54 9.32 -5.59
CA SER A 297 21.66 7.91 -5.25
C SER A 297 22.89 7.56 -4.42
N ASP A 298 24.04 8.18 -4.69
CA ASP A 298 25.28 7.90 -3.96
C ASP A 298 25.18 8.31 -2.49
N ALA A 299 24.58 9.47 -2.23
CA ALA A 299 24.41 9.97 -0.86
C ALA A 299 23.37 9.14 -0.10
N ILE A 300 22.27 8.76 -0.77
CA ILE A 300 21.23 7.89 -0.20
C ILE A 300 21.81 6.52 0.15
N MET A 301 22.49 5.87 -0.81
CA MET A 301 23.02 4.54 -0.58
C MET A 301 24.11 4.55 0.50
N THR A 302 24.92 5.61 0.57
CA THR A 302 25.88 5.78 1.66
C THR A 302 25.19 5.86 3.01
N ALA A 303 24.12 6.65 3.14
CA ALA A 303 23.34 6.75 4.37
C ALA A 303 22.67 5.42 4.75
N LEU A 304 22.06 4.72 3.79
CA LEU A 304 21.42 3.41 4.01
C LEU A 304 22.45 2.35 4.42
N LEU A 305 23.62 2.29 3.76
CA LEU A 305 24.70 1.36 4.14
C LEU A 305 25.27 1.68 5.53
N GLN A 306 25.39 2.95 5.90
CA GLN A 306 25.77 3.35 7.26
C GLN A 306 24.71 2.91 8.27
N MET A 307 23.43 3.06 7.92
CA MET A 307 22.32 2.59 8.74
C MET A 307 22.37 1.07 8.95
N PHE A 308 22.58 0.27 7.90
CA PHE A 308 22.73 -1.19 8.03
C PHE A 308 23.92 -1.62 8.90
N ASN A 309 24.99 -0.82 8.93
CA ASN A 309 26.16 -1.08 9.78
C ASN A 309 25.97 -0.63 11.25
N SER A 310 25.05 0.30 11.51
CA SER A 310 24.75 0.81 12.85
C SER A 310 24.05 -0.25 13.73
N ASN A 311 24.13 -0.14 15.06
CA ASN A 311 23.37 -1.05 15.93
C ASN A 311 21.86 -0.80 15.84
N SER A 312 21.43 0.30 15.21
CA SER A 312 20.03 0.69 15.07
C SER A 312 19.27 -0.23 14.12
N CYS A 313 19.96 -0.80 13.14
CA CYS A 313 19.44 -1.82 12.25
C CYS A 313 19.32 -3.20 12.92
N LYS A 314 19.19 -3.29 14.25
CA LYS A 314 18.83 -4.53 14.97
C LYS A 314 17.34 -4.64 15.25
N SER A 315 16.59 -3.57 14.99
CA SER A 315 15.14 -3.55 15.08
C SER A 315 14.55 -3.96 13.73
N GLY A 316 13.71 -4.98 13.69
CA GLY A 316 13.12 -5.48 12.45
C GLY A 316 12.43 -4.43 11.61
N GLY A 317 11.62 -3.56 12.23
CA GLY A 317 10.93 -2.49 11.48
C GLY A 317 11.88 -1.54 10.74
N VAL A 318 12.99 -1.14 11.37
CA VAL A 318 13.98 -0.27 10.71
C VAL A 318 14.70 -1.00 9.58
N GLN A 319 15.02 -2.30 9.77
CA GLN A 319 15.60 -3.12 8.70
C GLN A 319 14.65 -3.24 7.51
N GLU A 320 13.37 -3.47 7.75
CA GLU A 320 12.33 -3.57 6.73
C GLU A 320 12.22 -2.28 5.92
N ASP A 321 12.05 -1.13 6.58
CA ASP A 321 11.94 0.16 5.90
C ASP A 321 13.20 0.55 5.12
N ALA A 322 14.37 0.16 5.64
CA ALA A 322 15.64 0.34 4.95
C ALA A 322 15.70 -0.48 3.65
N ILE A 323 15.28 -1.74 3.71
CA ILE A 323 15.24 -2.64 2.56
C ILE A 323 14.23 -2.13 1.52
N MET A 324 13.06 -1.64 1.96
CA MET A 324 12.06 -1.04 1.08
C MET A 324 12.57 0.27 0.43
N ALA A 325 13.35 1.08 1.15
CA ALA A 325 14.03 2.24 0.59
C ALA A 325 15.06 1.84 -0.49
N VAL A 326 15.81 0.77 -0.28
CA VAL A 326 16.71 0.21 -1.31
C VAL A 326 15.93 -0.31 -2.51
N SER A 327 14.81 -1.02 -2.31
CA SER A 327 13.94 -1.50 -3.41
C SER A 327 13.47 -0.36 -4.30
N THR A 328 12.99 0.73 -3.69
CA THR A 328 12.60 1.93 -4.44
C THR A 328 13.79 2.53 -5.21
N LEU A 329 14.98 2.56 -4.62
CA LEU A 329 16.19 3.05 -5.30
C LEU A 329 16.60 2.15 -6.48
N VAL A 330 16.41 0.84 -6.36
CA VAL A 330 16.65 -0.16 -7.42
C VAL A 330 15.69 0.08 -8.59
N GLU A 331 14.40 0.27 -8.33
CA GLU A 331 13.39 0.59 -9.35
C GLU A 331 13.75 1.85 -10.15
N VAL A 332 14.19 2.91 -9.45
CA VAL A 332 14.51 4.20 -10.06
C VAL A 332 15.81 4.15 -10.87
N LEU A 333 16.86 3.48 -10.38
CA LEU A 333 18.17 3.44 -11.04
C LEU A 333 18.28 2.37 -12.14
N GLY A 334 17.47 1.32 -12.06
CA GLY A 334 17.58 0.16 -12.95
C GLY A 334 19.00 -0.42 -12.96
N GLU A 335 19.60 -0.55 -14.15
CA GLU A 335 20.97 -1.08 -14.32
C GLU A 335 22.04 -0.21 -13.63
N GLY A 336 21.75 1.06 -13.35
CA GLY A 336 22.63 1.97 -12.63
C GLY A 336 22.92 1.54 -11.18
N PHE A 337 22.08 0.66 -10.60
CA PHE A 337 22.27 0.13 -9.25
C PHE A 337 23.47 -0.84 -9.13
N LEU A 338 23.97 -1.38 -10.25
CA LEU A 338 25.06 -2.37 -10.25
C LEU A 338 26.29 -1.91 -9.45
N LYS A 339 26.60 -0.61 -9.44
CA LYS A 339 27.75 -0.04 -8.69
C LYS A 339 27.69 -0.29 -7.18
N TYR A 340 26.51 -0.55 -6.62
CA TYR A 340 26.33 -0.77 -5.18
C TYR A 340 26.23 -2.24 -4.78
N MET A 341 26.05 -3.15 -5.75
CA MET A 341 25.77 -4.56 -5.46
C MET A 341 26.84 -5.22 -4.60
N ASP A 342 28.12 -4.98 -4.88
CA ASP A 342 29.21 -5.61 -4.12
C ASP A 342 29.24 -5.16 -2.66
N ALA A 343 28.90 -3.89 -2.39
CA ALA A 343 28.81 -3.35 -1.04
C ALA A 343 27.52 -3.76 -0.32
N PHE A 344 26.41 -3.90 -1.07
CA PHE A 344 25.09 -4.16 -0.52
C PHE A 344 24.80 -5.66 -0.30
N LYS A 345 25.37 -6.53 -1.13
CA LYS A 345 25.16 -7.98 -1.10
C LYS A 345 25.22 -8.61 0.30
N PRO A 346 26.21 -8.30 1.18
CA PRO A 346 26.26 -8.89 2.51
C PRO A 346 25.02 -8.59 3.36
N PHE A 347 24.43 -7.40 3.20
CA PHE A 347 23.22 -6.98 3.92
C PHE A 347 21.97 -7.65 3.36
N LEU A 348 21.88 -7.82 2.04
CA LEU A 348 20.82 -8.62 1.42
C LEU A 348 20.84 -10.06 1.94
N CYS A 349 22.01 -10.69 1.95
CA CYS A 349 22.17 -12.05 2.48
C CYS A 349 21.85 -12.16 3.98
N LEU A 350 22.13 -11.11 4.76
CA LEU A 350 21.75 -11.05 6.17
C LEU A 350 20.23 -10.99 6.35
N GLY A 351 19.54 -10.15 5.56
CA GLY A 351 18.09 -10.05 5.56
C GLY A 351 17.41 -11.38 5.18
N LEU A 352 17.91 -12.05 4.13
CA LEU A 352 17.42 -13.37 3.70
C LEU A 352 17.58 -14.44 4.79
N LYS A 353 18.65 -14.39 5.60
CA LYS A 353 18.90 -15.33 6.71
C LYS A 353 18.14 -15.00 8.00
N ASN A 354 17.45 -13.86 8.07
CA ASN A 354 16.76 -13.45 9.29
C ASN A 354 15.40 -14.15 9.42
N HIS A 355 15.40 -15.42 9.86
CA HIS A 355 14.16 -16.21 9.96
C HIS A 355 13.28 -15.76 11.13
N ALA A 356 13.85 -15.07 12.13
CA ALA A 356 13.14 -14.64 13.34
C ALA A 356 12.16 -13.50 13.05
N GLU A 357 12.52 -12.58 12.16
CA GLU A 357 11.70 -11.45 11.75
C GLU A 357 11.28 -11.62 10.29
N TYR A 358 10.15 -12.30 10.10
CA TYR A 358 9.70 -12.69 8.75
C TYR A 358 9.39 -11.51 7.84
N GLN A 359 9.05 -10.33 8.38
CA GLN A 359 8.83 -9.10 7.61
C GLN A 359 10.12 -8.65 6.91
N VAL A 360 11.25 -8.64 7.63
CA VAL A 360 12.57 -8.34 7.07
C VAL A 360 12.94 -9.35 5.98
N CYS A 361 12.76 -10.64 6.27
CA CYS A 361 13.06 -11.69 5.30
C CYS A 361 12.19 -11.57 4.05
N GLY A 362 10.89 -11.31 4.21
CA GLY A 362 9.96 -11.09 3.10
C GLY A 362 10.34 -9.87 2.24
N SER A 363 10.69 -8.75 2.87
CA SER A 363 11.18 -7.56 2.16
C SER A 363 12.51 -7.80 1.45
N ALA A 364 13.42 -8.59 2.03
CA ALA A 364 14.68 -8.99 1.38
C ALA A 364 14.45 -9.91 0.17
N VAL A 365 13.45 -10.79 0.26
CA VAL A 365 12.99 -11.63 -0.86
C VAL A 365 12.42 -10.74 -1.96
N GLY A 366 11.51 -9.81 -1.63
CA GLY A 366 10.95 -8.84 -2.58
C GLY A 366 12.03 -8.02 -3.30
N LEU A 367 12.99 -7.47 -2.53
CA LEU A 367 14.12 -6.73 -3.07
C LEU A 367 14.99 -7.57 -4.03
N THR A 368 15.10 -8.89 -3.79
CA THR A 368 15.79 -9.79 -4.71
C THR A 368 15.10 -9.81 -6.08
N GLY A 369 13.77 -9.87 -6.11
CA GLY A 369 12.98 -9.76 -7.34
C GLY A 369 13.20 -8.43 -8.06
N ASP A 370 13.20 -7.32 -7.33
CA ASP A 370 13.44 -5.98 -7.90
C ASP A 370 14.85 -5.84 -8.49
N ILE A 371 15.87 -6.36 -7.79
CA ILE A 371 17.26 -6.41 -8.27
C ILE A 371 17.35 -7.23 -9.56
N CYS A 372 16.68 -8.38 -9.63
CA CYS A 372 16.62 -9.20 -10.85
C CYS A 372 15.98 -8.44 -12.01
N ARG A 373 14.83 -7.79 -11.79
CA ARG A 373 14.15 -6.98 -12.82
C ARG A 373 15.01 -5.80 -13.29
N ALA A 374 15.69 -5.13 -12.37
CA ALA A 374 16.50 -3.94 -12.64
C ALA A 374 17.83 -4.28 -13.35
N LEU A 375 18.56 -5.29 -12.89
CA LEU A 375 19.88 -5.64 -13.41
C LEU A 375 19.84 -6.64 -14.58
N LYS A 376 18.73 -7.37 -14.75
CA LYS A 376 18.56 -8.39 -15.80
C LYS A 376 19.73 -9.39 -15.80
N SER A 377 20.35 -9.63 -16.95
CA SER A 377 21.47 -10.58 -17.08
C SER A 377 22.69 -10.22 -16.21
N LYS A 378 22.84 -8.96 -15.76
CA LYS A 378 23.92 -8.54 -14.86
C LYS A 378 23.75 -9.04 -13.43
N ALA A 379 22.58 -9.58 -13.05
CA ALA A 379 22.35 -10.21 -11.76
C ALA A 379 23.04 -11.57 -11.61
N LEU A 380 23.41 -12.23 -12.72
CA LEU A 380 23.94 -13.60 -12.77
C LEU A 380 25.07 -13.90 -11.75
N PRO A 381 26.08 -13.04 -11.53
CA PRO A 381 27.17 -13.31 -10.58
C PRO A 381 26.71 -13.46 -9.12
N TYR A 382 25.52 -12.94 -8.81
CA TYR A 382 24.96 -12.91 -7.45
C TYR A 382 23.94 -14.03 -7.21
N CYS A 383 23.38 -14.61 -8.28
CA CYS A 383 22.29 -15.59 -8.21
C CYS A 383 22.66 -16.88 -7.45
N ASP A 384 23.89 -17.37 -7.54
CA ASP A 384 24.29 -18.63 -6.89
C ASP A 384 24.10 -18.62 -5.37
N GLU A 385 24.57 -17.55 -4.73
CA GLU A 385 24.47 -17.38 -3.28
C GLU A 385 23.02 -17.10 -2.88
N ILE A 386 22.32 -16.22 -3.60
CA ILE A 386 20.91 -15.90 -3.37
C ILE A 386 20.04 -17.16 -3.47
N MET A 387 20.18 -17.96 -4.53
CA MET A 387 19.41 -19.19 -4.73
C MET A 387 19.64 -20.20 -3.62
N THR A 388 20.87 -20.30 -3.12
CA THR A 388 21.18 -21.19 -2.00
C THR A 388 20.43 -20.77 -0.74
N LEU A 389 20.42 -19.46 -0.41
CA LEU A 389 19.68 -18.94 0.74
C LEU A 389 18.17 -19.09 0.61
N LEU A 390 17.62 -18.83 -0.57
CA LEU A 390 16.19 -19.00 -0.84
C LEU A 390 15.74 -20.47 -0.68
N LEU A 391 16.55 -21.41 -1.16
CA LEU A 391 16.27 -22.84 -1.01
C LEU A 391 16.43 -23.31 0.44
N GLU A 392 17.43 -22.81 1.18
CA GLU A 392 17.59 -23.06 2.62
C GLU A 392 16.35 -22.57 3.40
N ASN A 393 15.84 -21.37 3.10
CA ASN A 393 14.63 -20.82 3.72
C ASN A 393 13.39 -21.66 3.47
N LEU A 394 13.22 -22.23 2.26
CA LEU A 394 12.09 -23.10 1.95
C LEU A 394 12.17 -24.45 2.67
N GLY A 395 13.39 -24.95 2.88
CA GLY A 395 13.66 -26.18 3.61
C GLY A 395 13.52 -26.05 5.13
N ASP A 396 13.56 -24.83 5.67
CA ASP A 396 13.40 -24.56 7.09
C ASP A 396 11.92 -24.54 7.51
N GLY A 397 11.56 -25.40 8.47
CA GLY A 397 10.22 -25.48 9.03
C GLY A 397 9.89 -24.35 10.02
N THR A 398 10.88 -23.55 10.44
CA THR A 398 10.71 -22.43 11.38
C THR A 398 10.34 -21.12 10.69
N VAL A 399 10.56 -21.02 9.38
CA VAL A 399 10.23 -19.82 8.59
C VAL A 399 8.72 -19.63 8.52
N HIS A 400 8.29 -18.37 8.75
CA HIS A 400 6.89 -18.01 8.70
C HIS A 400 6.26 -18.32 7.32
N ARG A 401 5.01 -18.79 7.33
CA ARG A 401 4.33 -19.28 6.13
C ARG A 401 4.28 -18.26 4.99
N SER A 402 4.11 -16.98 5.29
CA SER A 402 3.99 -15.88 4.31
C SER A 402 5.25 -15.64 3.47
N VAL A 403 6.42 -16.10 3.91
CA VAL A 403 7.68 -15.94 3.15
C VAL A 403 7.74 -16.93 1.99
N LYS A 404 7.15 -18.12 2.13
CA LYS A 404 7.25 -19.19 1.10
C LYS A 404 6.65 -18.77 -0.25
N PRO A 405 5.42 -18.22 -0.33
CA PRO A 405 4.86 -17.71 -1.57
C PRO A 405 5.76 -16.68 -2.27
N GLN A 406 6.35 -15.76 -1.49
CA GLN A 406 7.23 -14.71 -2.01
C GLN A 406 8.52 -15.30 -2.61
N ILE A 407 9.14 -16.29 -1.95
CA ILE A 407 10.33 -16.97 -2.49
C ILE A 407 10.00 -17.65 -3.83
N LEU A 408 8.84 -18.31 -3.92
CA LEU A 408 8.43 -18.98 -5.15
C LEU A 408 8.25 -17.97 -6.29
N SER A 409 7.59 -16.84 -6.05
CA SER A 409 7.46 -15.76 -7.03
C SER A 409 8.82 -15.25 -7.52
N VAL A 410 9.78 -15.05 -6.60
CA VAL A 410 11.14 -14.59 -6.92
C VAL A 410 11.93 -15.60 -7.76
N PHE A 411 11.68 -16.91 -7.66
CA PHE A 411 12.26 -17.86 -8.62
C PHE A 411 11.84 -17.57 -10.06
N GLY A 412 10.61 -17.09 -10.26
CA GLY A 412 10.13 -16.61 -11.55
C GLY A 412 10.91 -15.39 -12.03
N ASP A 413 11.10 -14.38 -11.16
CA ASP A 413 11.88 -13.17 -11.48
C ASP A 413 13.34 -13.48 -11.81
N ILE A 414 13.98 -14.36 -11.04
CA ILE A 414 15.36 -14.82 -11.29
C ILE A 414 15.43 -15.52 -12.65
N ALA A 415 14.49 -16.42 -12.94
CA ALA A 415 14.45 -17.15 -14.20
C ALA A 415 14.24 -16.22 -15.41
N LEU A 416 13.35 -15.22 -15.29
CA LEU A 416 13.17 -14.15 -16.28
C LEU A 416 14.46 -13.34 -16.49
N SER A 417 15.18 -13.06 -15.41
CA SER A 417 16.38 -12.21 -15.41
C SER A 417 17.61 -12.87 -16.04
N ILE A 418 17.87 -14.15 -15.73
CA ILE A 418 19.08 -14.87 -16.21
C ILE A 418 18.79 -15.79 -17.40
N GLY A 419 17.52 -16.02 -17.72
CA GLY A 419 17.07 -16.80 -18.86
C GLY A 419 17.66 -18.21 -18.90
N PRO A 420 18.40 -18.60 -19.97
CA PRO A 420 18.93 -19.95 -20.14
C PRO A 420 19.88 -20.42 -19.03
N GLU A 421 20.53 -19.51 -18.31
CA GLU A 421 21.43 -19.87 -17.21
C GLU A 421 20.66 -20.45 -16.01
N PHE A 422 19.33 -20.27 -15.95
CA PHE A 422 18.47 -20.83 -14.91
C PHE A 422 18.41 -22.37 -14.92
N LYS A 423 18.88 -23.03 -15.98
CA LYS A 423 19.00 -24.50 -16.04
C LYS A 423 19.70 -25.11 -14.85
N LYS A 424 20.68 -24.40 -14.25
CA LYS A 424 21.42 -24.86 -13.07
C LYS A 424 20.51 -25.15 -11.88
N TYR A 425 19.40 -24.43 -11.75
CA TYR A 425 18.48 -24.52 -10.62
C TYR A 425 17.14 -25.18 -10.99
N LEU A 426 16.87 -25.35 -12.29
CA LEU A 426 15.58 -25.76 -12.83
C LEU A 426 15.03 -27.01 -12.16
N ASP A 427 15.81 -28.09 -12.08
CA ASP A 427 15.35 -29.37 -11.52
C ASP A 427 14.94 -29.23 -10.05
N VAL A 428 15.74 -28.51 -9.25
CA VAL A 428 15.45 -28.30 -7.82
C VAL A 428 14.20 -27.46 -7.65
N VAL A 429 14.10 -26.34 -8.37
CA VAL A 429 12.96 -25.42 -8.30
C VAL A 429 11.67 -26.10 -8.74
N LEU A 430 11.69 -26.88 -9.83
CA LEU A 430 10.51 -27.62 -10.29
C LEU A 430 10.03 -28.64 -9.26
N GLN A 431 10.93 -29.37 -8.61
CA GLN A 431 10.54 -30.30 -7.54
C GLN A 431 9.92 -29.55 -6.34
N THR A 432 10.47 -28.38 -5.99
CA THR A 432 9.91 -27.52 -4.94
C THR A 432 8.52 -27.00 -5.30
N LEU A 433 8.30 -26.56 -6.55
CA LEU A 433 6.98 -26.11 -7.03
C LEU A 433 5.95 -27.24 -7.04
N ILE A 434 6.35 -28.46 -7.43
CA ILE A 434 5.49 -29.65 -7.36
C ILE A 434 5.05 -29.90 -5.92
N GLN A 435 5.98 -29.89 -4.97
CA GLN A 435 5.66 -30.10 -3.55
C GLN A 435 4.73 -29.01 -3.00
N ALA A 436 5.02 -27.73 -3.32
CA ALA A 436 4.21 -26.60 -2.87
C ALA A 436 2.78 -26.65 -3.44
N SER A 437 2.62 -27.06 -4.70
CA SER A 437 1.31 -27.14 -5.36
C SER A 437 0.38 -28.22 -4.79
N GLN A 438 0.94 -29.20 -4.08
CA GLN A 438 0.20 -30.27 -3.40
C GLN A 438 -0.20 -29.90 -1.97
N ALA A 439 0.13 -28.69 -1.50
CA ALA A 439 -0.24 -28.22 -0.18
C ALA A 439 -1.78 -28.24 0.01
N GLN A 440 -2.20 -28.75 1.17
CA GLN A 440 -3.59 -28.76 1.59
C GLN A 440 -3.72 -28.02 2.92
N VAL A 441 -4.79 -27.24 3.05
CA VAL A 441 -5.08 -26.43 4.23
C VAL A 441 -6.49 -26.70 4.72
N ASP A 442 -6.76 -26.34 5.98
CA ASP A 442 -8.12 -26.39 6.52
C ASP A 442 -8.98 -25.30 5.87
N ARG A 443 -10.05 -25.71 5.19
CA ARG A 443 -10.98 -24.80 4.51
C ARG A 443 -11.96 -24.10 5.46
N ALA A 444 -12.01 -24.52 6.73
CA ALA A 444 -12.82 -23.84 7.73
C ALA A 444 -12.14 -22.55 8.25
N ASP A 445 -10.82 -22.44 8.10
CA ASP A 445 -10.02 -21.30 8.51
C ASP A 445 -9.80 -20.36 7.31
N PHE A 446 -10.41 -19.17 7.37
CA PHE A 446 -10.32 -18.19 6.29
C PHE A 446 -8.88 -17.72 6.05
N ASP A 447 -8.07 -17.58 7.11
CA ASP A 447 -6.67 -17.15 6.99
C ASP A 447 -5.83 -18.19 6.24
N MET A 448 -6.18 -19.47 6.39
CA MET A 448 -5.50 -20.57 5.70
C MET A 448 -5.91 -20.66 4.23
N VAL A 449 -7.16 -20.32 3.90
CA VAL A 449 -7.63 -20.23 2.51
C VAL A 449 -6.93 -19.09 1.79
N ASP A 450 -6.78 -17.92 2.43
CA ASP A 450 -6.05 -16.79 1.87
C ASP A 450 -4.58 -17.13 1.65
N TYR A 451 -3.93 -17.76 2.64
CA TYR A 451 -2.57 -18.27 2.49
C TYR A 451 -2.43 -19.28 1.33
N LEU A 452 -3.38 -20.19 1.15
CA LEU A 452 -3.35 -21.15 0.04
C LEU A 452 -3.46 -20.43 -1.31
N ASN A 453 -4.27 -19.37 -1.40
CA ASN A 453 -4.40 -18.56 -2.61
C ASN A 453 -3.10 -17.79 -2.90
N GLU A 454 -2.45 -17.19 -1.89
CA GLU A 454 -1.12 -16.57 -2.04
C GLU A 454 -0.07 -17.58 -2.51
N LEU A 455 -0.04 -18.78 -1.91
CA LEU A 455 0.90 -19.83 -2.29
C LEU A 455 0.69 -20.26 -3.74
N ARG A 456 -0.56 -20.44 -4.17
CA ARG A 456 -0.90 -20.77 -5.56
C ARG A 456 -0.48 -19.67 -6.53
N GLU A 457 -0.68 -18.40 -6.16
CA GLU A 457 -0.24 -17.25 -6.96
C GLU A 457 1.27 -17.26 -7.15
N GLY A 458 2.06 -17.40 -6.08
CA GLY A 458 3.52 -17.49 -6.16
C GLY A 458 4.01 -18.66 -7.03
N ILE A 459 3.30 -19.80 -7.02
CA ILE A 459 3.61 -20.95 -7.90
C ILE A 459 3.33 -20.61 -9.38
N PHE A 460 2.21 -19.95 -9.67
CA PHE A 460 1.87 -19.55 -11.04
C PHE A 460 2.84 -18.50 -11.59
N GLU A 461 3.25 -17.53 -10.77
CA GLU A 461 4.27 -16.55 -11.13
C GLU A 461 5.63 -17.20 -11.36
N ALA A 462 6.02 -18.17 -10.53
CA ALA A 462 7.24 -18.95 -10.72
C ALA A 462 7.23 -19.67 -12.07
N TYR A 463 6.17 -20.42 -12.40
CA TYR A 463 6.07 -21.11 -13.69
C TYR A 463 6.07 -20.13 -14.86
N THR A 464 5.38 -19.00 -14.73
CA THR A 464 5.34 -17.94 -15.75
C THR A 464 6.75 -17.41 -16.03
N GLY A 465 7.49 -17.04 -14.98
CA GLY A 465 8.86 -16.54 -15.12
C GLY A 465 9.83 -17.58 -15.67
N ILE A 466 9.70 -18.85 -15.27
CA ILE A 466 10.53 -19.94 -15.80
C ILE A 466 10.24 -20.19 -17.29
N ILE A 467 8.97 -20.22 -17.69
CA ILE A 467 8.59 -20.43 -19.10
C ILE A 467 9.08 -19.26 -19.95
N GLN A 468 8.84 -18.02 -19.53
CA GLN A 468 9.26 -16.83 -20.28
C GLN A 468 10.79 -16.71 -20.34
N GLY A 469 11.48 -16.90 -19.22
CA GLY A 469 12.94 -16.87 -19.15
C GLY A 469 13.62 -17.92 -20.03
N LEU A 470 13.12 -19.16 -20.05
CA LEU A 470 13.66 -20.22 -20.92
C LEU A 470 13.24 -20.09 -22.39
N LYS A 471 12.09 -19.47 -22.68
CA LYS A 471 11.64 -19.20 -24.05
C LYS A 471 12.50 -18.13 -24.72
N GLY A 472 12.87 -17.09 -23.98
CA GLY A 472 13.53 -15.89 -24.49
C GLY A 472 12.57 -14.97 -25.27
N ASP A 473 13.08 -13.80 -25.65
CA ASP A 473 12.32 -12.73 -26.31
C ASP A 473 12.26 -12.85 -27.85
N ASP A 474 13.04 -13.78 -28.43
CA ASP A 474 13.12 -13.97 -29.87
C ASP A 474 11.87 -14.64 -30.46
N ALA A 475 11.59 -14.35 -31.75
CA ALA A 475 10.43 -14.89 -32.45
C ALA A 475 10.43 -16.43 -32.55
N THR A 476 11.60 -17.06 -32.46
CA THR A 476 11.75 -18.50 -32.32
C THR A 476 12.06 -18.85 -30.87
N PRO A 477 11.24 -19.69 -30.21
CA PRO A 477 11.52 -20.12 -28.85
C PRO A 477 12.89 -20.77 -28.73
N ASN A 478 13.64 -20.41 -27.70
CA ASN A 478 14.90 -21.07 -27.39
C ASN A 478 14.65 -22.58 -27.15
N PRO A 479 15.48 -23.48 -27.73
CA PRO A 479 15.35 -24.94 -27.56
C PRO A 479 15.30 -25.40 -26.10
N ASP A 480 15.86 -24.63 -25.18
CA ASP A 480 15.90 -24.94 -23.74
C ASP A 480 14.51 -25.05 -23.10
N ILE A 481 13.50 -24.45 -23.72
CA ILE A 481 12.10 -24.59 -23.29
C ILE A 481 11.61 -26.05 -23.35
N GLN A 482 12.25 -26.90 -24.17
CA GLN A 482 11.92 -28.33 -24.25
C GLN A 482 12.21 -29.08 -22.95
N LEU A 483 13.09 -28.55 -22.08
CA LEU A 483 13.35 -29.11 -20.76
C LEU A 483 12.09 -29.11 -19.87
N LEU A 484 11.15 -28.20 -20.12
CA LEU A 484 9.88 -28.14 -19.40
C LEU A 484 8.80 -29.07 -19.96
N GLU A 485 8.95 -29.61 -21.19
CA GLU A 485 7.93 -30.45 -21.85
C GLU A 485 7.45 -31.62 -20.96
N PRO A 486 8.31 -32.34 -20.21
CA PRO A 486 7.89 -33.40 -19.29
C PRO A 486 7.02 -32.93 -18.12
N HIS A 487 7.13 -31.66 -17.73
CA HIS A 487 6.45 -31.08 -16.57
C HIS A 487 5.11 -30.42 -16.93
N VAL A 488 4.89 -30.09 -18.20
CA VAL A 488 3.66 -29.42 -18.66
C VAL A 488 2.36 -30.15 -18.24
N PRO A 489 2.25 -31.50 -18.33
CA PRO A 489 1.03 -32.19 -17.90
C PRO A 489 0.68 -31.92 -16.43
N PHE A 490 1.69 -31.82 -15.56
CA PHE A 490 1.49 -31.50 -14.15
C PHE A 490 1.01 -30.06 -13.96
N ILE A 491 1.60 -29.11 -14.68
CA ILE A 491 1.20 -27.69 -14.64
C ILE A 491 -0.28 -27.56 -15.04
N ILE A 492 -0.70 -28.24 -16.11
CA ILE A 492 -2.10 -28.23 -16.58
C ILE A 492 -3.03 -28.88 -15.55
N GLN A 493 -2.60 -29.97 -14.92
CA GLN A 493 -3.35 -30.60 -13.83
C GLN A 493 -3.55 -29.64 -12.65
N PHE A 494 -2.50 -28.89 -12.28
CA PHE A 494 -2.57 -27.89 -11.22
C PHE A 494 -3.51 -26.72 -11.58
N ILE A 495 -3.42 -26.19 -12.80
CA ILE A 495 -4.36 -25.17 -13.30
C ILE A 495 -5.79 -25.70 -13.22
N THR A 496 -6.02 -26.95 -13.62
CA THR A 496 -7.35 -27.59 -13.60
C THR A 496 -7.85 -27.75 -12.16
N MET A 497 -6.99 -28.13 -11.22
CA MET A 497 -7.32 -28.22 -9.79
C MET A 497 -7.78 -26.87 -9.23
N VAL A 498 -7.05 -25.79 -9.52
CA VAL A 498 -7.44 -24.43 -9.10
C VAL A 498 -8.70 -23.96 -9.83
N ALA A 499 -8.89 -24.38 -11.09
CA ALA A 499 -10.10 -24.13 -11.87
C ALA A 499 -11.35 -24.89 -11.38
N TYR A 500 -11.21 -25.91 -10.55
CA TYR A 500 -12.34 -26.52 -9.83
C TYR A 500 -12.63 -25.87 -8.48
N ASP A 501 -11.66 -25.15 -7.90
CA ASP A 501 -11.79 -24.59 -6.56
C ASP A 501 -12.75 -23.38 -6.52
N THR A 502 -13.74 -23.42 -5.63
CA THR A 502 -14.71 -22.32 -5.46
C THR A 502 -14.15 -21.14 -4.67
N ASP A 503 -13.14 -21.37 -3.82
CA ASP A 503 -12.60 -20.40 -2.87
C ASP A 503 -11.36 -19.67 -3.42
N ARG A 504 -11.22 -19.62 -4.75
CA ARG A 504 -10.10 -18.97 -5.45
C ARG A 504 -10.21 -17.45 -5.44
N ALA A 505 -9.08 -16.77 -5.28
CA ALA A 505 -9.00 -15.32 -5.42
C ALA A 505 -8.98 -14.90 -6.91
N ASP A 506 -9.33 -13.63 -7.16
CA ASP A 506 -9.28 -13.05 -8.52
C ASP A 506 -7.84 -12.98 -9.05
N SER A 507 -6.84 -12.81 -8.16
CA SER A 507 -5.42 -12.84 -8.49
C SER A 507 -4.98 -14.22 -9.02
N ASN A 508 -5.48 -15.32 -8.44
CA ASN A 508 -5.24 -16.66 -8.97
C ASN A 508 -5.82 -16.84 -10.37
N ILE A 509 -6.99 -16.25 -10.67
CA ILE A 509 -7.57 -16.28 -12.02
C ILE A 509 -6.66 -15.55 -13.01
N ALA A 510 -6.13 -14.38 -12.61
CA ALA A 510 -5.21 -13.60 -13.41
C ALA A 510 -3.90 -14.37 -13.70
N ALA A 511 -3.27 -14.93 -12.66
CA ALA A 511 -2.01 -15.68 -12.77
C ALA A 511 -2.20 -16.97 -13.58
N CYS A 512 -3.29 -17.71 -13.36
CA CYS A 512 -3.68 -18.85 -14.20
C CYS A 512 -3.83 -18.46 -15.67
N ALA A 513 -4.53 -17.36 -15.95
CA ALA A 513 -4.75 -16.89 -17.32
C ALA A 513 -3.42 -16.52 -18.00
N GLY A 514 -2.54 -15.79 -17.29
CA GLY A 514 -1.18 -15.51 -17.75
C GLY A 514 -0.43 -16.78 -18.14
N LEU A 515 -0.33 -17.73 -17.21
CA LEU A 515 0.37 -18.99 -17.43
C LEU A 515 -0.21 -19.81 -18.59
N ILE A 516 -1.54 -19.86 -18.76
CA ILE A 516 -2.18 -20.53 -19.90
C ILE A 516 -1.72 -19.92 -21.22
N GLY A 517 -1.73 -18.58 -21.32
CA GLY A 517 -1.30 -17.91 -22.53
C GLY A 517 0.19 -18.12 -22.82
N ASP A 518 1.03 -18.15 -21.78
CA ASP A 518 2.46 -18.42 -21.91
C ASP A 518 2.72 -19.85 -22.39
N LEU A 519 2.04 -20.84 -21.83
CA LEU A 519 2.08 -22.23 -22.29
C LEU A 519 1.65 -22.35 -23.76
N CYS A 520 0.57 -21.66 -24.15
CA CYS A 520 0.12 -21.61 -25.54
C CYS A 520 1.18 -21.01 -26.47
N SER A 521 1.84 -19.93 -26.05
CA SER A 521 2.88 -19.27 -26.84
C SER A 521 4.17 -20.09 -26.92
N ALA A 522 4.49 -20.84 -25.87
CA ALA A 522 5.70 -21.65 -25.73
C ALA A 522 5.67 -22.97 -26.52
N PHE A 523 4.61 -23.77 -26.36
CA PHE A 523 4.56 -25.16 -26.85
C PHE A 523 3.55 -25.38 -27.99
N GLY A 524 2.73 -24.38 -28.30
CA GLY A 524 1.84 -24.39 -29.46
C GLY A 524 0.76 -25.48 -29.44
N SER A 525 0.49 -26.03 -30.62
CA SER A 525 -0.68 -26.90 -30.90
C SER A 525 -0.73 -28.21 -30.13
N LYS A 526 0.42 -28.72 -29.68
CA LYS A 526 0.53 -29.97 -28.88
C LYS A 526 -0.25 -29.89 -27.57
N LEU A 527 -0.39 -28.71 -26.98
CA LEU A 527 -1.04 -28.51 -25.68
C LEU A 527 -2.54 -28.21 -25.77
N PHE A 528 -3.04 -27.89 -26.96
CA PHE A 528 -4.44 -27.45 -27.13
C PHE A 528 -5.42 -28.50 -26.59
N THR A 529 -5.19 -29.79 -26.86
CA THR A 529 -6.05 -30.88 -26.40
C THR A 529 -6.04 -31.08 -24.89
N MET A 530 -4.98 -30.67 -24.20
CA MET A 530 -4.88 -30.76 -22.74
C MET A 530 -5.50 -29.55 -22.04
N LEU A 531 -5.47 -28.38 -22.68
CA LEU A 531 -6.01 -27.13 -22.13
C LEU A 531 -7.49 -26.89 -22.48
N ASP A 532 -8.02 -27.48 -23.56
CA ASP A 532 -9.44 -27.36 -23.96
C ASP A 532 -10.35 -28.25 -23.10
N VAL A 533 -10.35 -27.98 -21.79
CA VAL A 533 -11.21 -28.61 -20.79
C VAL A 533 -12.22 -27.59 -20.24
N GLU A 534 -13.40 -28.07 -19.85
CA GLU A 534 -14.50 -27.23 -19.36
C GLU A 534 -14.10 -26.31 -18.19
N PRO A 535 -13.39 -26.77 -17.13
CA PRO A 535 -13.04 -25.93 -15.99
C PRO A 535 -12.14 -24.74 -16.36
N VAL A 536 -11.17 -24.96 -17.26
CA VAL A 536 -10.26 -23.91 -17.73
C VAL A 536 -11.02 -22.87 -18.54
N ASN A 537 -11.92 -23.32 -19.43
CA ASN A 537 -12.78 -22.42 -20.22
C ASN A 537 -13.74 -21.60 -19.34
N GLU A 538 -14.27 -22.20 -18.26
CA GLU A 538 -15.08 -21.49 -17.26
C GLU A 538 -14.27 -20.44 -16.50
N LEU A 539 -13.06 -20.79 -16.04
CA LEU A 539 -12.15 -19.88 -15.35
C LEU A 539 -11.82 -18.65 -16.22
N LEU A 540 -11.47 -18.85 -17.49
CA LEU A 540 -11.21 -17.75 -18.42
C LEU A 540 -12.47 -16.91 -18.71
N THR A 541 -13.65 -17.52 -18.65
CA THR A 541 -14.93 -16.80 -18.80
C THR A 541 -15.24 -15.95 -17.58
N LEU A 542 -14.95 -16.45 -16.37
CA LEU A 542 -15.05 -15.69 -15.13
C LEU A 542 -14.06 -14.51 -15.14
N GLY A 543 -12.79 -14.73 -15.50
CA GLY A 543 -11.77 -13.68 -15.56
C GLY A 543 -12.13 -12.53 -16.51
N ARG A 544 -12.71 -12.83 -17.68
CA ARG A 544 -13.20 -11.79 -18.62
C ARG A 544 -14.37 -10.96 -18.10
N ARG A 545 -15.08 -11.45 -17.09
CA ARG A 545 -16.18 -10.76 -16.40
C ARG A 545 -15.73 -10.10 -15.09
N SER A 546 -14.46 -10.25 -14.71
CA SER A 546 -13.91 -9.61 -13.51
C SER A 546 -13.99 -8.09 -13.61
N ARG A 547 -14.14 -7.45 -12.44
CA ARG A 547 -14.06 -6.00 -12.29
C ARG A 547 -12.61 -5.51 -12.28
N VAL A 548 -11.65 -6.40 -12.01
CA VAL A 548 -10.23 -6.08 -11.97
C VAL A 548 -9.66 -6.03 -13.39
N SER A 549 -9.05 -4.90 -13.76
CA SER A 549 -8.54 -4.65 -15.11
C SER A 549 -7.47 -5.66 -15.55
N LYS A 550 -6.49 -5.96 -14.67
CA LYS A 550 -5.41 -6.93 -14.91
C LYS A 550 -5.97 -8.31 -15.26
N THR A 551 -6.87 -8.84 -14.43
CA THR A 551 -7.52 -10.15 -14.60
C THR A 551 -8.29 -10.24 -15.91
N LYS A 552 -9.07 -9.20 -16.21
CA LYS A 552 -9.84 -9.13 -17.47
C LYS A 552 -8.94 -9.14 -18.69
N THR A 553 -7.84 -8.39 -18.65
CA THR A 553 -6.87 -8.27 -19.75
C THR A 553 -6.16 -9.60 -20.00
N LEU A 554 -5.60 -10.22 -18.94
CA LEU A 554 -4.91 -11.50 -19.05
C LEU A 554 -5.85 -12.63 -19.50
N ALA A 555 -7.06 -12.71 -18.95
CA ALA A 555 -8.05 -13.71 -19.37
C ALA A 555 -8.48 -13.54 -20.83
N THR A 556 -8.61 -12.29 -21.30
CA THR A 556 -8.93 -11.99 -22.70
C THR A 556 -7.78 -12.37 -23.63
N TRP A 557 -6.54 -12.07 -23.22
CA TRP A 557 -5.34 -12.43 -23.97
C TRP A 557 -5.17 -13.96 -24.06
N ALA A 558 -5.25 -14.68 -22.94
CA ALA A 558 -5.15 -16.14 -22.91
C ALA A 558 -6.22 -16.81 -23.78
N THR A 559 -7.46 -16.32 -23.72
CA THR A 559 -8.55 -16.79 -24.60
C THR A 559 -8.22 -16.59 -26.08
N LYS A 560 -7.56 -15.48 -26.43
CA LYS A 560 -7.15 -15.19 -27.81
C LYS A 560 -6.05 -16.16 -28.28
N GLU A 561 -5.06 -16.44 -27.44
CA GLU A 561 -3.99 -17.41 -27.77
C GLU A 561 -4.53 -18.83 -27.93
N MET A 562 -5.42 -19.28 -27.04
CA MET A 562 -6.09 -20.59 -27.20
C MET A 562 -6.89 -20.68 -28.51
N ARG A 563 -7.56 -19.60 -28.93
CA ARG A 563 -8.31 -19.57 -30.21
C ARG A 563 -7.39 -19.66 -31.42
N LYS A 564 -6.23 -19.00 -31.40
CA LYS A 564 -5.24 -19.10 -32.49
C LYS A 564 -4.78 -20.55 -32.69
N LEU A 565 -4.52 -21.26 -31.59
CA LEU A 565 -4.14 -22.67 -31.63
C LEU A 565 -5.27 -23.56 -32.14
N LYS A 566 -6.53 -23.27 -31.77
CA LYS A 566 -7.70 -23.98 -32.30
C LYS A 566 -7.81 -23.85 -33.83
N SER A 567 -7.63 -22.64 -34.36
CA SER A 567 -7.65 -22.40 -35.81
C SER A 567 -6.48 -23.10 -36.53
N ALA A 568 -5.30 -23.14 -35.90
CA ALA A 568 -4.13 -23.80 -36.46
C ALA A 568 -4.25 -25.33 -36.46
N ASN A 569 -4.96 -25.93 -35.50
CA ASN A 569 -5.24 -27.37 -35.46
C ASN A 569 -6.40 -27.80 -36.38
N SER A 570 -7.28 -26.88 -36.76
CA SER A 570 -8.36 -27.14 -37.73
C SER A 570 -7.96 -26.92 -39.19
N SER A 571 -6.74 -26.42 -39.42
CA SER A 571 -6.09 -26.25 -40.73
C SER A 571 -5.15 -27.41 -40.99
#